data_AF-A0A2J6S5L7-F1
#
_entry.id   AF-A0A2J6S5L7-F1
#
_cell.length_a   1.000
_cell.length_b   1.000
_cell.length_c   1.000
_cell.angle_alpha   90.00
_cell.angle_beta   90.00
_cell.angle_gamma   90.00
#
_symmetry.space_group_name_H-M   'P 1'
#
loop_
_entity.id
_entity.type
_entity.pdbx_description
1 polymer ?
#
loop_
_entity_poly.entity_id
_entity_poly.type
_entity_poly.pdbx_seq_one_letter_code
_entity_poly.pdbx_strand_id
1 'polypeptide(L)'
;MIKHEGEFIEPLEQQSTEEVNPGSNPTQSSHASHGSAIQDLIRSTLENQENILAGSWQASVPQQERMGRIFDLIGSLLLASQNQPNPLDLNRMIQIGIRFEKEIFEKSPSKACEDRDFAGA
;
A
#
# COMPACT_ATOMS: atom_id res chain seq x y z
N MET A 1 -13.28 64.28 38.28
CA MET A 1 -13.84 64.36 36.91
C MET A 1 -12.81 65.06 36.05
N ILE A 2 -12.15 64.36 35.12
CA ILE A 2 -11.52 64.86 33.88
C ILE A 2 -11.09 63.60 33.10
N LYS A 3 -11.46 63.60 31.81
CA LYS A 3 -11.20 62.60 30.76
C LYS A 3 -9.86 62.93 30.05
N HIS A 4 -9.38 62.02 29.20
CA HIS A 4 -8.54 62.16 27.98
C HIS A 4 -7.60 60.94 27.90
N GLU A 5 -7.88 59.95 27.05
CA GLU A 5 -7.56 59.86 25.61
C GLU A 5 -6.05 59.83 25.32
N GLY A 6 -5.64 58.76 24.63
CA GLY A 6 -4.26 58.49 24.24
C GLY A 6 -4.18 57.22 23.42
N GLU A 7 -4.69 57.29 22.20
CA GLU A 7 -4.35 56.38 21.09
C GLU A 7 -2.83 56.42 20.88
N PHE A 8 -2.14 55.27 20.91
CA PHE A 8 -0.73 55.16 20.56
C PHE A 8 -0.55 54.06 19.52
N ILE A 9 0.20 54.41 18.49
CA ILE A 9 0.29 53.81 17.16
C ILE A 9 1.41 52.76 17.15
N GLU A 10 1.15 51.61 16.52
CA GLU A 10 2.10 50.51 16.24
C GLU A 10 3.26 50.95 15.31
N PRO A 11 4.47 50.37 15.42
CA PRO A 11 4.93 49.58 14.28
C PRO A 11 5.87 48.39 14.60
N LEU A 12 5.60 47.26 13.92
CA LEU A 12 6.56 46.46 13.15
C LEU A 12 7.93 46.13 13.79
N GLU A 13 8.05 44.96 14.42
CA GLU A 13 9.32 44.20 14.42
C GLU A 13 9.14 42.92 13.61
N GLN A 14 9.61 43.00 12.37
CA GLN A 14 9.88 41.86 11.49
C GLN A 14 11.07 41.09 12.07
N GLN A 15 10.83 39.96 12.73
CA GLN A 15 11.89 39.02 13.03
C GLN A 15 11.95 37.95 11.94
N SER A 16 12.85 38.17 10.99
CA SER A 16 13.29 37.20 10.00
C SER A 16 13.99 36.04 10.71
N THR A 17 13.38 34.86 10.71
CA THR A 17 14.12 33.60 10.84
C THR A 17 14.23 32.97 9.47
N GLU A 18 15.32 33.32 8.80
CA GLU A 18 15.86 32.59 7.66
C GLU A 18 16.75 31.48 8.21
N GLU A 19 16.37 30.22 8.07
CA GLU A 19 17.36 29.12 7.94
C GLU A 19 16.77 27.87 7.26
N VAL A 20 17.44 27.54 6.15
CA VAL A 20 17.66 26.24 5.51
C VAL A 20 16.47 25.53 4.84
N ASN A 21 16.44 25.76 3.53
CA ASN A 21 15.86 24.90 2.51
C ASN A 21 16.74 23.65 2.30
N PRO A 22 16.25 22.42 2.48
CA PRO A 22 16.73 21.29 1.71
C PRO A 22 15.86 21.14 0.45
N GLY A 23 16.40 21.61 -0.66
CA GLY A 23 15.91 21.22 -1.98
C GLY A 23 16.15 19.73 -2.12
N SER A 24 15.08 18.94 -2.18
CA SER A 24 15.10 17.53 -2.57
C SER A 24 13.75 17.14 -3.15
N ASN A 25 13.71 17.11 -4.48
CA ASN A 25 12.75 16.45 -5.38
C ASN A 25 11.27 16.85 -5.38
N PRO A 26 10.77 17.49 -6.47
CA PRO A 26 9.36 17.42 -6.84
C PRO A 26 9.10 16.16 -7.67
N THR A 27 9.02 14.98 -7.05
CA THR A 27 8.38 13.81 -7.71
C THR A 27 7.95 12.73 -6.72
N GLN A 28 7.06 13.03 -5.79
CA GLN A 28 6.32 11.98 -5.10
C GLN A 28 4.94 11.81 -5.76
N SER A 29 4.99 11.09 -6.88
CA SER A 29 4.11 9.97 -7.20
C SER A 29 2.62 10.16 -6.89
N SER A 30 1.84 10.47 -7.93
CA SER A 30 0.36 10.42 -7.97
C SER A 30 -0.25 9.01 -7.77
N HIS A 31 0.39 8.10 -7.04
CA HIS A 31 -0.07 6.71 -6.87
C HIS A 31 -0.93 6.48 -5.61
N ALA A 32 -1.15 7.48 -4.74
CA ALA A 32 -1.86 7.29 -3.48
C ALA A 32 -3.36 6.96 -3.62
N SER A 33 -4.02 7.36 -4.72
CA SER A 33 -5.47 7.12 -4.89
C SER A 33 -5.85 5.76 -5.48
N HIS A 34 -4.93 5.08 -6.17
CA HIS A 34 -5.19 3.72 -6.69
C HIS A 34 -4.88 2.65 -5.64
N GLY A 35 -4.00 2.94 -4.68
CA GLY A 35 -3.61 2.01 -3.62
C GLY A 35 -4.77 1.57 -2.73
N SER A 36 -5.69 2.48 -2.38
CA SER A 36 -6.83 2.17 -1.52
C SER A 36 -7.84 1.23 -2.19
N ALA A 37 -8.21 1.50 -3.45
CA ALA A 37 -9.18 0.68 -4.17
C ALA A 37 -8.69 -0.76 -4.39
N ILE A 38 -7.39 -0.94 -4.64
CA ILE A 38 -6.76 -2.25 -4.81
C ILE A 38 -6.72 -3.00 -3.48
N GLN A 39 -6.37 -2.31 -2.39
CA GLN A 39 -6.40 -2.90 -1.05
C GLN A 39 -7.80 -3.39 -0.68
N ASP A 40 -8.83 -2.58 -0.95
CA ASP A 40 -10.22 -2.94 -0.65
C ASP A 40 -10.70 -4.16 -1.45
N LEU A 41 -10.33 -4.23 -2.74
CA LEU A 41 -10.68 -5.36 -3.60
C LEU A 41 -10.02 -6.67 -3.12
N ILE A 42 -8.72 -6.64 -2.81
CA ILE A 42 -8.00 -7.82 -2.33
C ILE A 42 -8.56 -8.25 -0.97
N ARG A 43 -8.77 -7.30 -0.06
CA ARG A 43 -9.32 -7.58 1.27
C ARG A 43 -10.70 -8.24 1.20
N SER A 44 -11.63 -7.66 0.45
CA SER A 44 -12.96 -8.24 0.26
C SER A 44 -12.91 -9.64 -0.38
N THR A 45 -11.96 -9.87 -1.30
CA THR A 45 -11.78 -11.19 -1.92
C THR A 45 -11.29 -12.22 -0.91
N LEU A 46 -10.37 -11.86 -0.02
CA LEU A 46 -9.83 -12.75 1.01
C LEU A 46 -10.87 -13.04 2.11
N GLU A 47 -11.67 -12.06 2.53
CA GLU A 47 -12.79 -12.25 3.49
C GLU A 47 -13.76 -13.33 2.98
N ASN A 48 -14.06 -13.33 1.68
CA ASN A 48 -14.93 -14.33 1.06
C ASN A 48 -14.31 -15.74 1.00
N GLN A 49 -12.99 -15.88 1.18
CA GLN A 49 -12.28 -17.16 1.16
C GLN A 49 -12.15 -17.80 2.56
N GLU A 50 -12.36 -17.06 3.64
CA GLU A 50 -12.06 -17.49 5.01
C GLU A 50 -13.02 -18.54 5.59
N ASN A 51 -14.14 -18.81 4.92
CA ASN A 51 -15.23 -19.60 5.49
C ASN A 51 -15.00 -21.12 5.63
N ILE A 52 -13.84 -21.67 5.24
CA ILE A 52 -13.64 -23.14 5.14
C ILE A 52 -12.38 -23.65 5.87
N LEU A 53 -11.56 -22.78 6.48
CA LEU A 53 -10.19 -23.14 6.88
C LEU A 53 -10.02 -23.62 8.34
N ALA A 54 -11.11 -23.78 9.09
CA ALA A 54 -11.03 -24.12 10.52
C ALA A 54 -10.30 -25.47 10.76
N GLY A 55 -9.22 -25.43 11.54
CA GLY A 55 -8.43 -26.60 11.93
C GLY A 55 -7.21 -26.91 11.07
N SER A 56 -6.91 -26.13 10.02
CA SER A 56 -5.68 -26.24 9.24
C SER A 56 -4.67 -25.13 9.57
N TRP A 57 -3.43 -25.27 9.12
CA TRP A 57 -2.40 -24.23 9.29
C TRP A 57 -2.80 -22.90 8.63
N GLN A 58 -3.66 -22.94 7.61
CA GLN A 58 -4.17 -21.78 6.89
C GLN A 58 -4.98 -20.86 7.81
N ALA A 59 -5.70 -21.40 8.80
CA ALA A 59 -6.42 -20.60 9.78
C ALA A 59 -5.50 -19.76 10.69
N SER A 60 -4.21 -20.09 10.75
CA SER A 60 -3.23 -19.32 11.54
C SER A 60 -2.57 -18.19 10.77
N VAL A 61 -2.80 -18.10 9.45
CA VAL A 61 -2.18 -17.07 8.60
C VAL A 61 -3.07 -15.83 8.58
N PRO A 62 -2.60 -14.67 9.08
CA PRO A 62 -3.38 -13.45 9.07
C PRO A 62 -3.70 -13.01 7.64
N GLN A 63 -4.90 -12.51 7.42
CA GLN A 63 -5.32 -11.95 6.14
C GLN A 63 -4.34 -10.87 5.62
N GLN A 64 -3.78 -10.05 6.52
CA GLN A 64 -2.81 -9.03 6.18
C GLN A 64 -1.49 -9.61 5.61
N GLU A 65 -1.06 -10.78 6.08
CA GLU A 65 0.11 -11.48 5.53
C GLU A 65 -0.18 -11.94 4.10
N ARG A 66 -1.36 -12.53 3.87
CA ARG A 66 -1.82 -12.92 2.53
C ARG A 66 -1.91 -11.74 1.58
N MET A 67 -2.45 -10.61 2.05
CA MET A 67 -2.48 -9.36 1.28
C MET A 67 -1.08 -8.89 0.88
N GLY A 68 -0.12 -8.94 1.80
CA GLY A 68 1.29 -8.58 1.53
C GLY A 68 1.88 -9.39 0.37
N ARG A 69 1.70 -10.71 0.39
CA ARG A 69 2.18 -11.61 -0.68
C ARG A 69 1.55 -11.30 -2.04
N ILE A 70 0.26 -10.95 -2.07
CA ILE A 70 -0.43 -10.54 -3.29
C ILE A 70 0.17 -9.23 -3.83
N PHE A 71 0.47 -8.26 -2.95
CA PHE A 71 1.12 -7.02 -3.36
C PHE A 71 2.53 -7.23 -3.90
N ASP A 72 3.33 -8.09 -3.26
CA ASP A 72 4.68 -8.40 -3.72
C ASP A 72 4.67 -9.04 -5.12
N LEU A 73 3.70 -9.93 -5.37
CA LEU A 73 3.49 -10.53 -6.68
C LEU A 73 3.04 -9.50 -7.73
N ILE A 74 2.08 -8.61 -7.40
CA ILE A 74 1.66 -7.52 -8.30
C ILE A 74 2.84 -6.59 -8.60
N GLY A 75 3.66 -6.25 -7.61
CA GLY A 75 4.86 -5.42 -7.79
C GLY A 75 5.86 -6.07 -8.74
N SER A 76 6.06 -7.38 -8.61
CA SER A 76 6.92 -8.17 -9.50
C SER A 76 6.37 -8.22 -10.93
N LEU A 77 5.06 -8.41 -11.09
CA LEU A 77 4.39 -8.38 -12.40
C LEU A 77 4.47 -6.99 -13.06
N LEU A 78 4.29 -5.92 -12.28
CA LEU A 78 4.45 -4.54 -12.75
C LEU A 78 5.87 -4.30 -13.25
N LEU A 79 6.88 -4.71 -12.49
CA LEU A 79 8.29 -4.58 -12.88
C LEU A 79 8.61 -5.38 -14.15
N ALA A 80 8.17 -6.63 -14.22
CA ALA A 80 8.37 -7.49 -15.38
C ALA A 80 7.66 -6.96 -16.64
N SER A 81 6.50 -6.32 -16.46
CA SER A 81 5.68 -5.82 -17.55
C SER A 81 6.18 -4.49 -18.14
N GLN A 82 6.96 -3.70 -17.42
CA GLN A 82 7.35 -2.34 -17.85
C GLN A 82 8.12 -2.31 -19.18
N ASN A 83 8.87 -3.36 -19.49
CA ASN A 83 9.69 -3.43 -20.70
C ASN A 83 9.07 -4.31 -21.80
N GLN A 84 7.79 -4.67 -21.67
CA GLN A 84 7.10 -5.52 -22.65
C GLN A 84 6.41 -4.68 -23.73
N PRO A 85 6.35 -5.17 -24.98
CA PRO A 85 5.67 -4.46 -26.08
C PRO A 85 4.17 -4.25 -25.83
N ASN A 86 3.57 -5.10 -25.00
CA ASN A 86 2.18 -5.01 -24.57
C ASN A 86 2.14 -5.18 -23.04
N PRO A 87 2.24 -4.08 -22.27
CA PRO A 87 2.23 -4.16 -20.82
C PRO A 87 0.88 -4.70 -20.33
N LEU A 88 0.94 -5.56 -19.31
CA LEU A 88 -0.22 -6.17 -18.70
C LEU A 88 -1.04 -5.10 -17.95
N ASP A 89 -2.37 -5.18 -18.04
CA ASP A 89 -3.24 -4.28 -17.29
C ASP A 89 -3.18 -4.57 -15.78
N LEU A 90 -3.29 -3.53 -14.95
CA LEU A 90 -3.22 -3.64 -13.50
C LEU A 90 -4.32 -4.55 -12.93
N ASN A 91 -5.55 -4.50 -13.46
CA ASN A 91 -6.62 -5.41 -13.02
C ASN A 91 -6.27 -6.86 -13.34
N ARG A 92 -5.60 -7.09 -14.48
CA ARG A 92 -5.16 -8.43 -14.85
C ARG A 92 -4.06 -8.93 -13.92
N MET A 93 -3.12 -8.08 -13.52
CA MET A 93 -2.10 -8.42 -12.52
C MET A 93 -2.72 -8.75 -11.16
N ILE A 94 -3.73 -7.98 -10.72
CA ILE A 94 -4.45 -8.25 -9.46
C ILE A 94 -5.15 -9.61 -9.52
N GLN A 95 -5.84 -9.93 -10.63
CA GLN A 95 -6.49 -11.23 -10.81
C GLN A 95 -5.49 -12.39 -10.80
N ILE A 96 -4.32 -12.21 -11.43
CA ILE A 96 -3.24 -13.20 -11.40
C ILE A 96 -2.75 -13.37 -9.95
N GLY A 97 -2.50 -12.26 -9.25
CA GLY A 97 -2.00 -12.27 -7.87
C GLY A 97 -2.91 -13.03 -6.92
N ILE A 98 -4.21 -12.70 -6.93
CA ILE A 98 -5.21 -13.37 -6.10
C ILE A 98 -5.32 -14.86 -6.42
N ARG A 99 -5.34 -15.21 -7.73
CA ARG A 99 -5.48 -16.62 -8.13
C ARG A 99 -4.24 -17.43 -7.74
N PHE A 100 -3.06 -16.91 -8.03
CA PHE A 100 -1.80 -17.58 -7.73
C PHE A 100 -1.65 -17.78 -6.22
N GLU A 101 -1.87 -16.73 -5.44
CA GLU A 101 -1.79 -16.82 -3.98
C GLU A 101 -2.75 -17.87 -3.43
N LYS A 102 -4.01 -17.85 -3.88
CA LYS A 102 -5.00 -18.85 -3.47
C LYS A 102 -4.56 -20.27 -3.82
N GLU A 103 -4.08 -20.49 -5.04
CA GLU A 103 -3.66 -21.82 -5.49
C GLU A 103 -2.50 -22.38 -4.67
N ILE A 104 -1.50 -21.56 -4.36
CA ILE A 104 -0.38 -21.97 -3.51
C ILE A 104 -0.88 -22.19 -2.07
N PHE A 105 -1.63 -21.25 -1.52
CA PHE A 105 -2.18 -21.32 -0.17
C PHE A 105 -3.04 -22.58 0.06
N GLU A 106 -3.85 -22.99 -0.92
CA GLU A 106 -4.68 -24.20 -0.85
C GLU A 106 -3.90 -25.51 -1.09
N LYS A 107 -2.89 -25.50 -1.97
CA LYS A 107 -2.13 -26.72 -2.33
C LYS A 107 -0.99 -27.01 -1.38
N SER A 108 -0.44 -26.00 -0.70
CA SER A 108 0.72 -26.18 0.16
C SER A 108 0.34 -26.98 1.43
N PRO A 109 1.05 -28.07 1.75
CA PRO A 109 0.77 -28.91 2.91
C PRO A 109 1.07 -28.22 4.25
N SER A 110 1.85 -27.14 4.25
CA SER A 110 2.21 -26.35 5.42
C SER A 110 2.60 -24.93 5.03
N LYS A 111 2.60 -24.01 6.00
CA LYS A 111 3.09 -22.63 5.82
C LYS A 111 4.53 -22.59 5.27
N ALA A 112 5.40 -23.47 5.75
CA ALA A 112 6.79 -23.52 5.29
C ALA A 112 6.91 -23.98 3.83
N CYS A 113 6.02 -24.89 3.39
CA CYS A 113 5.95 -25.26 1.97
C CYS A 113 5.45 -24.08 1.14
N GLU A 114 4.42 -23.39 1.63
CA GLU A 114 3.88 -22.20 0.99
C GLU A 114 4.93 -21.10 0.81
N ASP A 115 5.65 -20.75 1.89
CA ASP A 115 6.70 -19.72 1.87
C ASP A 115 7.80 -20.06 0.85
N ARG A 116 8.19 -21.34 0.75
CA ARG A 116 9.16 -21.82 -0.25
C ARG A 116 8.61 -21.74 -1.67
N ASP A 117 7.37 -22.16 -1.87
CA ASP A 117 6.73 -22.20 -3.19
C ASP A 117 6.48 -20.77 -3.71
N PHE A 118 6.19 -19.81 -2.82
CA PHE A 118 6.10 -18.38 -3.14
C PHE A 118 7.47 -17.74 -3.44
N ALA A 119 8.52 -18.11 -2.70
CA ALA A 119 9.87 -17.58 -2.92
C ALA A 119 10.51 -18.07 -4.23
N GLY A 120 10.01 -19.18 -4.80
CA GLY A 120 10.49 -19.74 -6.06
C GLY A 120 9.73 -19.27 -7.31
N ALA A 121 8.70 -18.43 -7.15
CA ALA A 121 7.84 -17.91 -8.22
C ALA A 121 8.40 -16.62 -8.83
#